data_AF-A0A5C6ZDG8-F1
#
_entry.id   AF-A0A5C6ZDG8-F1
#
_cell.length_a   1.000
_cell.length_b   1.000
_cell.length_c   1.000
_cell.angle_alpha   90.00
_cell.angle_beta   90.00
_cell.angle_gamma   90.00
#
_symmetry.space_group_name_H-M   'P 1'
#
loop_
_entity.id
_entity.type
_entity.pdbx_description
1 polymer ?
#
loop_
_entity_poly.entity_id
_entity_poly.type
_entity_poly.pdbx_seq_one_letter_code
_entity_poly.pdbx_strand_id
1 'polypeptide(L)'
;MKQVICVKWGTAYGPEYVNRLYGMLRRHVTGDFRLVCLTDNAEGLRPEVDAYPLEELGCEWPKKSLGKWRKLVMWSADLGQKTGLSGPVLFIDLDSVIVDNIDGYFTHGHPDDVVLARNWAKPMQRLGQTSVFRFPVGKYPHIIEKFRADPQAVADKHGFEQHWVTASVPGGIKFWPHLWTRHFRLHCLPAFPLRYFKPAKLPAGARIVTFPGGPNPADVMLGRWNTQDPPHEKPWDHFRAAFAGGVKHRWRHLRSYVLPTPWLTQHWVE
;
A
#
# COMPACT_ATOMS: atom_id res chain seq x y z
N MET A 1 3.93 -15.52 -17.47
CA MET A 1 4.31 -15.51 -16.04
C MET A 1 3.75 -14.27 -15.38
N LYS A 2 3.21 -14.37 -14.16
CA LYS A 2 2.66 -13.21 -13.42
C LYS A 2 3.80 -12.42 -12.79
N GLN A 3 3.73 -11.10 -12.85
CA GLN A 3 4.80 -10.20 -12.40
C GLN A 3 4.27 -9.24 -11.34
N VAL A 4 4.91 -9.24 -10.18
CA VAL A 4 4.57 -8.37 -9.05
C VAL A 4 5.79 -7.52 -8.72
N ILE A 5 5.55 -6.25 -8.40
CA ILE A 5 6.59 -5.32 -7.96
C ILE A 5 6.19 -4.70 -6.60
N CYS A 6 7.16 -4.57 -5.70
CA CYS A 6 7.01 -3.79 -4.49
C CYS A 6 8.20 -2.84 -4.33
N VAL A 7 8.07 -1.88 -3.42
CA VAL A 7 9.13 -0.93 -3.12
C VAL A 7 9.40 -0.93 -1.62
N LYS A 8 10.67 -1.11 -1.25
CA LYS A 8 11.17 -1.02 0.12
C LYS A 8 12.25 0.06 0.17
N TRP A 9 12.07 1.11 0.95
CA TRP A 9 13.12 2.12 1.16
C TRP A 9 13.25 2.52 2.63
N GLY A 10 14.47 2.86 3.04
CA GLY A 10 14.80 3.26 4.39
C GLY A 10 14.47 2.18 5.42
N THR A 11 14.06 2.62 6.60
CA THR A 11 13.85 1.76 7.78
C THR A 11 12.38 1.60 8.18
N ALA A 12 11.45 2.18 7.42
CA ALA A 12 10.02 2.11 7.75
C ALA A 12 9.45 0.69 7.65
N TYR A 13 10.01 -0.12 6.74
CA TYR A 13 9.63 -1.52 6.52
C TYR A 13 10.90 -2.37 6.45
N GLY A 14 11.02 -3.35 7.34
CA GLY A 14 12.12 -4.31 7.32
C GLY A 14 11.92 -5.38 6.23
N PRO A 15 12.93 -6.25 6.00
CA PRO A 15 12.86 -7.30 4.99
C PRO A 15 11.69 -8.27 5.22
N GLU A 16 11.23 -8.45 6.47
CA GLU A 16 10.09 -9.30 6.81
C GLU A 16 8.79 -8.90 6.11
N TYR A 17 8.62 -7.61 5.75
CA TYR A 17 7.44 -7.17 4.99
C TYR A 17 7.45 -7.72 3.56
N VAL A 18 8.62 -7.69 2.91
CA VAL A 18 8.80 -8.21 1.55
C VAL A 18 8.69 -9.74 1.57
N ASN A 19 9.28 -10.40 2.57
CA ASN A 19 9.24 -11.85 2.70
C ASN A 19 7.80 -12.34 2.96
N ARG A 20 7.03 -11.65 3.83
CA ARG A 20 5.60 -11.92 4.01
C ARG A 20 4.80 -11.67 2.73
N LEU A 21 5.13 -10.63 1.95
CA LEU A 21 4.50 -10.40 0.65
C LEU A 21 4.75 -11.58 -0.30
N TYR A 22 5.98 -12.10 -0.37
CA TYR A 22 6.29 -13.29 -1.15
C TYR A 22 5.46 -14.50 -0.69
N GLY A 23 5.40 -14.76 0.61
CA GLY A 23 4.59 -15.82 1.20
C GLY A 23 3.11 -15.74 0.84
N MET A 24 2.54 -14.54 0.98
CA MET A 24 1.17 -14.24 0.61
C MET A 24 0.91 -14.47 -0.89
N LEU A 25 1.83 -14.05 -1.77
CA LEU A 25 1.73 -14.30 -3.20
C LEU A 25 1.77 -15.80 -3.49
N ARG A 26 2.66 -16.56 -2.85
CA ARG A 26 2.75 -18.01 -3.06
C ARG A 26 1.48 -18.76 -2.70
N ARG A 27 0.75 -18.29 -1.68
CA ARG A 27 -0.54 -18.87 -1.28
C ARG A 27 -1.71 -18.49 -2.19
N HIS A 28 -1.67 -17.30 -2.79
CA HIS A 28 -2.85 -16.69 -3.43
C HIS A 28 -2.69 -16.40 -4.93
N VAL A 29 -1.56 -16.76 -5.53
CA VAL A 29 -1.33 -16.74 -6.98
C VAL A 29 -1.25 -18.15 -7.51
N THR A 30 -2.06 -18.48 -8.53
CA THR A 30 -1.99 -19.80 -9.17
C THR A 30 -0.76 -19.89 -10.08
N GLY A 31 0.04 -20.94 -9.91
CA GLY A 31 1.23 -21.18 -10.73
C GLY A 31 2.38 -20.22 -10.43
N ASP A 32 3.31 -20.08 -11.38
CA ASP A 32 4.53 -19.33 -11.16
C ASP A 32 4.34 -17.81 -11.28
N PHE A 33 5.02 -17.09 -10.38
CA PHE A 33 5.08 -15.64 -10.36
C PHE A 33 6.51 -15.19 -10.10
N ARG A 34 6.79 -13.94 -10.47
CA ARG A 34 8.03 -13.24 -10.20
C ARG A 34 7.75 -12.05 -9.29
N LEU A 35 8.46 -11.93 -8.17
CA LEU A 35 8.40 -10.77 -7.29
C LEU A 35 9.69 -9.96 -7.43
N VAL A 36 9.55 -8.72 -7.89
CA VAL A 36 10.62 -7.72 -7.95
C VAL A 36 10.48 -6.75 -6.77
N CYS A 37 11.56 -6.53 -6.03
CA CYS A 37 11.61 -5.49 -5.00
C CYS A 37 12.60 -4.40 -5.41
N LEU A 38 12.11 -3.17 -5.63
CA LEU A 38 13.00 -2.01 -5.73
C LEU A 38 13.41 -1.57 -4.33
N THR A 39 14.70 -1.60 -4.02
CA THR A 39 15.18 -1.25 -2.68
C THR A 39 16.55 -0.61 -2.62
N ASP A 40 16.78 0.15 -1.54
CA ASP A 40 18.08 0.68 -1.14
C ASP A 40 18.89 -0.30 -0.27
N ASN A 41 18.24 -1.32 0.29
CA ASN A 41 18.90 -2.38 1.07
C ASN A 41 18.21 -3.73 0.87
N ALA A 42 18.91 -4.68 0.26
CA ALA A 42 18.44 -6.04 -0.02
C ALA A 42 18.74 -7.06 1.09
N GLU A 43 19.42 -6.65 2.16
CA GLU A 43 19.77 -7.53 3.28
C GLU A 43 18.52 -8.14 3.93
N GLY A 44 18.57 -9.45 4.18
CA GLY A 44 17.48 -10.22 4.80
C GLY A 44 16.31 -10.54 3.86
N LEU A 45 16.34 -10.09 2.60
CA LEU A 45 15.35 -10.50 1.61
C LEU A 45 15.54 -11.98 1.24
N ARG A 46 14.43 -12.66 1.03
CA ARG A 46 14.41 -14.03 0.51
C ARG A 46 15.16 -14.15 -0.84
N PRO A 47 15.82 -15.29 -1.10
CA PRO A 47 16.53 -15.51 -2.36
C PRO A 47 15.60 -15.58 -3.58
N GLU A 48 14.30 -15.87 -3.40
CA GLU A 48 13.32 -15.87 -4.48
C GLU A 48 12.82 -14.47 -4.87
N VAL A 49 13.26 -13.43 -4.17
CA VAL A 49 12.91 -12.04 -4.45
C VAL A 49 14.01 -11.39 -5.26
N ASP A 50 13.66 -10.95 -6.47
CA ASP A 50 14.60 -10.22 -7.32
C ASP A 50 14.73 -8.77 -6.82
N ALA A 51 15.80 -8.50 -6.08
CA ALA A 51 16.09 -7.17 -5.57
C ALA A 51 16.83 -6.33 -6.62
N TYR A 52 16.32 -5.14 -6.91
CA TYR A 52 16.98 -4.15 -7.77
C TYR A 52 17.13 -2.82 -7.04
N PRO A 53 18.15 -2.01 -7.38
CA PRO A 53 18.32 -0.69 -6.79
C PRO A 53 17.07 0.19 -6.98
N LEU A 54 16.60 0.79 -5.90
CA LEU A 54 15.60 1.84 -5.98
C LEU A 54 16.25 3.16 -6.36
N GLU A 55 15.98 3.64 -7.56
CA GLU A 55 16.59 4.87 -8.05
C GLU A 55 16.14 6.12 -7.29
N GLU A 56 16.98 7.14 -7.36
CA GLU A 56 16.60 8.48 -6.96
C GLU A 56 15.58 9.07 -7.94
N LEU A 57 14.77 10.01 -7.46
CA LEU A 57 13.75 10.64 -8.29
C LEU A 57 14.34 11.42 -9.46
N GLY A 58 15.60 11.83 -9.40
CA GLY A 58 16.25 12.63 -10.47
C GLY A 58 15.73 14.06 -10.56
N CYS A 59 15.19 14.59 -9.46
CA CYS A 59 14.75 15.98 -9.31
C CYS A 59 14.80 16.38 -7.83
N GLU A 60 14.60 17.66 -7.54
CA GLU A 60 14.41 18.09 -6.16
C GLU A 60 13.16 17.47 -5.54
N TRP A 61 13.25 17.10 -4.26
CA TRP A 61 12.11 16.60 -3.52
C TRP A 61 11.12 17.74 -3.23
N PRO A 62 9.82 17.56 -3.51
CA PRO A 62 8.83 18.57 -3.15
C PRO A 62 8.82 18.84 -1.65
N LYS A 63 8.88 20.11 -1.29
CA LYS A 63 8.83 20.58 0.09
C LYS A 63 7.38 20.56 0.58
N LYS A 64 7.20 20.31 1.88
CA LYS A 64 5.89 20.33 2.57
C LYS A 64 4.83 19.38 1.97
N SER A 65 5.24 18.36 1.23
CA SER A 65 4.33 17.38 0.65
C SER A 65 4.13 16.15 1.53
N LEU A 66 2.95 15.55 1.46
CA LEU A 66 2.58 14.31 2.15
C LEU A 66 2.74 13.07 1.25
N GLY A 67 2.92 13.27 -0.06
CA GLY A 67 2.98 12.20 -1.06
C GLY A 67 4.22 11.30 -0.94
N LYS A 68 4.07 10.04 -1.38
CA LYS A 68 5.16 9.06 -1.46
C LYS A 68 5.79 9.09 -2.86
N TRP A 69 6.35 10.24 -3.21
CA TRP A 69 6.77 10.57 -4.59
C TRP A 69 7.78 9.59 -5.17
N ARG A 70 8.63 8.93 -4.37
CA ARG A 70 9.61 7.94 -4.87
C ARG A 70 8.98 6.81 -5.69
N LYS A 71 7.71 6.48 -5.45
CA LYS A 71 6.97 5.49 -6.26
C LYS A 71 6.93 5.87 -7.75
N LEU A 72 7.13 7.14 -8.09
CA LEU A 72 7.12 7.59 -9.48
C LEU A 72 8.22 6.95 -10.34
N VAL A 73 9.32 6.47 -9.75
CA VAL A 73 10.38 5.78 -10.51
C VAL A 73 9.90 4.52 -11.23
N MET A 74 8.79 3.93 -10.79
CA MET A 74 8.16 2.81 -11.51
C MET A 74 7.59 3.20 -12.86
N TRP A 75 7.42 4.50 -13.12
CA TRP A 75 6.96 5.01 -14.41
C TRP A 75 8.12 5.33 -15.36
N SER A 76 9.39 5.11 -14.96
CA SER A 76 10.53 5.31 -15.85
C SER A 76 10.47 4.43 -17.10
N ALA A 77 10.87 4.99 -18.25
CA ALA A 77 10.89 4.27 -19.53
C ALA A 77 11.77 3.01 -19.49
N ASP A 78 12.85 3.05 -18.72
CA ASP A 78 13.87 2.01 -18.62
C ASP A 78 13.65 1.02 -17.47
N LEU A 79 12.51 1.08 -16.76
CA LEU A 79 12.20 0.12 -15.68
C LEU A 79 12.32 -1.32 -16.18
N GLY A 80 11.77 -1.61 -17.35
CA GLY A 80 11.81 -2.95 -17.94
C GLY A 80 13.21 -3.40 -18.33
N GLN A 81 14.04 -2.48 -18.86
CA GLN A 81 15.44 -2.77 -19.17
C GLN A 81 16.25 -3.11 -17.91
N LYS A 82 16.03 -2.37 -16.82
CA LYS A 82 16.78 -2.55 -15.56
C LYS A 82 16.37 -3.80 -14.79
N THR A 83 15.10 -4.17 -14.84
CA THR A 83 14.51 -5.23 -13.99
C THR A 83 14.12 -6.49 -14.76
N GLY A 84 14.10 -6.44 -16.09
CA GLY A 84 13.50 -7.48 -16.94
C GLY A 84 11.98 -7.56 -16.86
N LEU A 85 11.31 -6.60 -16.19
CA LEU A 85 9.85 -6.54 -16.16
C LEU A 85 9.29 -6.10 -17.52
N SER A 86 8.15 -6.65 -17.90
CA SER A 86 7.52 -6.31 -19.19
C SER A 86 6.00 -6.43 -19.16
N GLY A 87 5.30 -5.70 -20.02
CA GLY A 87 3.85 -5.75 -20.11
C GLY A 87 3.16 -5.35 -18.79
N PRO A 88 2.01 -5.95 -18.44
CA PRO A 88 1.28 -5.62 -17.22
C PRO A 88 1.99 -6.16 -15.97
N VAL A 89 2.33 -5.25 -15.05
CA VAL A 89 2.90 -5.59 -13.74
C VAL A 89 1.99 -5.09 -12.63
N LEU A 90 1.80 -5.91 -11.60
CA LEU A 90 1.01 -5.58 -10.42
C LEU A 90 1.92 -5.03 -9.32
N PHE A 91 1.73 -3.76 -8.94
CA PHE A 91 2.33 -3.19 -7.75
C PHE A 91 1.49 -3.50 -6.50
N ILE A 92 2.15 -3.87 -5.40
CA ILE A 92 1.54 -4.05 -4.07
C ILE A 92 2.40 -3.34 -3.01
N ASP A 93 1.78 -2.45 -2.24
CA ASP A 93 2.41 -1.82 -1.06
C ASP A 93 2.70 -2.87 0.02
N LEU A 94 3.80 -2.66 0.74
CA LEU A 94 4.25 -3.58 1.80
C LEU A 94 3.29 -3.68 2.98
N ASP A 95 2.45 -2.65 3.20
CA ASP A 95 1.43 -2.64 4.24
C ASP A 95 0.13 -3.37 3.83
N SER A 96 0.09 -4.01 2.66
CA SER A 96 -1.10 -4.71 2.17
C SER A 96 -1.09 -6.21 2.52
N VAL A 97 -2.27 -6.77 2.76
CA VAL A 97 -2.45 -8.18 3.13
C VAL A 97 -3.31 -8.88 2.10
N ILE A 98 -2.76 -9.92 1.46
CA ILE A 98 -3.49 -10.77 0.51
C ILE A 98 -4.21 -11.85 1.31
N VAL A 99 -5.52 -11.96 1.14
CA VAL A 99 -6.39 -12.83 1.93
C VAL A 99 -7.12 -13.90 1.10
N ASP A 100 -7.12 -13.76 -0.22
CA ASP A 100 -7.77 -14.68 -1.15
C ASP A 100 -7.08 -14.61 -2.53
N ASN A 101 -7.45 -15.48 -3.47
CA ASN A 101 -6.86 -15.56 -4.80
C ASN A 101 -6.87 -14.21 -5.54
N ILE A 102 -5.70 -13.79 -6.04
CA ILE A 102 -5.50 -12.51 -6.73
C ILE A 102 -5.27 -12.65 -8.24
N ASP A 103 -5.53 -13.82 -8.84
CA ASP A 103 -5.27 -14.03 -10.28
C ASP A 103 -6.01 -13.03 -11.16
N GLY A 104 -7.20 -12.63 -10.74
CA GLY A 104 -8.01 -11.61 -11.41
C GLY A 104 -7.31 -10.24 -11.52
N TYR A 105 -6.39 -9.90 -10.62
CA TYR A 105 -5.64 -8.64 -10.71
C TYR A 105 -4.71 -8.61 -11.93
N PHE A 106 -4.30 -9.76 -12.45
CA PHE A 106 -3.44 -9.83 -13.63
C PHE A 106 -4.24 -9.78 -14.94
N THR A 107 -5.49 -10.27 -14.92
CA THR A 107 -6.31 -10.47 -16.14
C THR A 107 -7.45 -9.46 -16.30
N HIS A 108 -7.78 -8.68 -15.28
CA HIS A 108 -8.88 -7.73 -15.36
C HIS A 108 -8.56 -6.53 -16.26
N GLY A 109 -9.44 -6.28 -17.23
CA GLY A 109 -9.27 -5.19 -18.20
C GLY A 109 -8.24 -5.51 -19.30
N HIS A 110 -7.95 -4.52 -20.13
CA HIS A 110 -6.94 -4.60 -21.17
C HIS A 110 -5.53 -4.56 -20.56
N PRO A 111 -4.52 -5.28 -21.10
CA PRO A 111 -3.15 -5.30 -20.55
C PRO A 111 -2.50 -3.91 -20.39
N ASP A 112 -2.89 -2.97 -21.23
CA ASP A 112 -2.40 -1.59 -21.19
C ASP A 112 -3.14 -0.67 -20.21
N ASP A 113 -4.21 -1.16 -19.58
CA ASP A 113 -4.95 -0.35 -18.62
C ASP A 113 -4.13 -0.12 -17.36
N VAL A 114 -4.11 1.14 -16.91
CA VAL A 114 -3.70 1.46 -15.56
C VAL A 114 -4.91 1.28 -14.62
N VAL A 115 -4.86 0.27 -13.76
CA VAL A 115 -5.96 -0.10 -12.88
C VAL A 115 -5.54 0.12 -11.42
N LEU A 116 -6.27 0.95 -10.67
CA LEU A 116 -5.95 1.28 -9.27
C LEU A 116 -7.04 0.79 -8.32
N ALA A 117 -6.67 0.65 -7.04
CA ALA A 117 -7.64 0.60 -5.97
C ALA A 117 -8.42 1.92 -5.88
N ARG A 118 -9.70 1.87 -5.53
CA ARG A 118 -10.49 3.06 -5.28
C ARG A 118 -10.00 3.77 -4.03
N ASN A 119 -9.90 5.10 -4.05
CA ASN A 119 -9.69 5.87 -2.84
C ASN A 119 -10.96 5.90 -2.00
N TRP A 120 -11.05 4.99 -1.04
CA TRP A 120 -12.20 4.86 -0.14
C TRP A 120 -12.35 6.02 0.85
N ALA A 121 -11.30 6.81 1.09
CA ALA A 121 -11.41 8.00 1.93
C ALA A 121 -12.15 9.16 1.22
N LYS A 122 -12.19 9.14 -0.12
CA LYS A 122 -12.92 10.12 -0.95
C LYS A 122 -13.68 9.39 -2.06
N PRO A 123 -14.69 8.55 -1.73
CA PRO A 123 -15.27 7.59 -2.66
C PRO A 123 -16.05 8.25 -3.82
N MET A 124 -16.52 9.48 -3.62
CA MET A 124 -17.19 10.30 -4.63
C MET A 124 -16.21 10.95 -5.61
N GLN A 125 -14.92 11.01 -5.27
CA GLN A 125 -13.88 11.46 -6.17
C GLN A 125 -13.38 10.25 -6.95
N ARG A 126 -13.25 10.35 -8.27
CA ARG A 126 -12.68 9.28 -9.12
C ARG A 126 -11.15 9.21 -8.96
N LEU A 127 -10.67 9.15 -7.71
CA LEU A 127 -9.26 9.09 -7.35
C LEU A 127 -8.83 7.66 -7.06
N GLY A 128 -7.69 7.27 -7.63
CA GLY A 128 -7.03 6.02 -7.32
C GLY A 128 -6.18 6.09 -6.05
N GLN A 129 -6.05 4.95 -5.39
CA GLN A 129 -5.07 4.69 -4.35
C GLN A 129 -3.97 3.79 -4.91
N THR A 130 -2.72 4.21 -4.77
CA THR A 130 -1.52 3.52 -5.29
C THR A 130 -0.96 2.49 -4.31
N SER A 131 -1.83 1.79 -3.57
CA SER A 131 -1.43 0.65 -2.72
C SER A 131 -1.52 -0.68 -3.43
N VAL A 132 -2.44 -0.80 -4.39
CA VAL A 132 -2.52 -1.94 -5.30
C VAL A 132 -2.91 -1.41 -6.66
N PHE A 133 -2.00 -1.48 -7.61
CA PHE A 133 -2.28 -1.03 -8.98
C PHE A 133 -1.54 -1.85 -10.02
N ARG A 134 -2.13 -1.99 -11.20
CA ARG A 134 -1.49 -2.63 -12.35
C ARG A 134 -1.23 -1.60 -13.42
N PHE A 135 -0.07 -1.68 -14.04
CA PHE A 135 0.36 -0.76 -15.09
C PHE A 135 1.20 -1.49 -16.14
N PRO A 136 1.18 -1.03 -17.40
CA PRO A 136 2.09 -1.50 -18.43
C PRO A 136 3.47 -0.84 -18.26
N VAL A 137 4.50 -1.66 -18.05
CA VAL A 137 5.89 -1.20 -17.86
C VAL A 137 6.39 -0.44 -19.08
N GLY A 138 7.00 0.73 -18.84
CA GLY A 138 7.63 1.58 -19.86
C GLY A 138 6.66 2.38 -20.74
N LYS A 139 5.33 2.19 -20.63
CA LYS A 139 4.37 2.81 -21.55
C LYS A 139 4.09 4.29 -21.30
N TYR A 140 4.19 4.75 -20.05
CA TYR A 140 3.78 6.10 -19.65
C TYR A 140 4.90 6.90 -18.96
N PRO A 141 6.07 7.07 -19.60
CA PRO A 141 7.21 7.75 -19.00
C PRO A 141 6.96 9.24 -18.75
N HIS A 142 6.03 9.85 -19.49
CA HIS A 142 5.63 11.24 -19.30
C HIS A 142 5.14 11.55 -17.87
N ILE A 143 4.68 10.54 -17.11
CA ILE A 143 4.21 10.72 -15.73
C ILE A 143 5.38 11.14 -14.82
N ILE A 144 6.53 10.50 -14.94
CA ILE A 144 7.71 10.87 -14.15
C ILE A 144 8.46 12.05 -14.79
N GLU A 145 8.53 12.13 -16.13
CA GLU A 145 9.21 13.24 -16.81
C GLU A 145 8.58 14.60 -16.50
N LYS A 146 7.24 14.70 -16.56
CA LYS A 146 6.54 15.93 -16.20
C LYS A 146 6.64 16.27 -14.72
N PHE A 147 6.71 15.25 -13.86
CA PHE A 147 6.96 15.46 -12.43
C PHE A 147 8.37 16.02 -12.22
N ARG A 148 9.39 15.47 -12.87
CA ARG A 148 10.78 15.93 -12.77
C ARG A 148 10.96 17.37 -13.26
N ALA A 149 10.19 17.79 -14.26
CA ALA A 149 10.26 19.15 -14.80
C ALA A 149 9.80 20.22 -13.81
N ASP A 150 8.79 19.94 -12.97
CA ASP A 150 8.33 20.84 -11.91
C ASP A 150 7.72 20.07 -10.72
N PRO A 151 8.59 19.49 -9.86
CA PRO A 151 8.13 18.59 -8.80
C PRO A 151 7.32 19.33 -7.73
N GLN A 152 7.67 20.60 -7.45
CA GLN A 152 6.96 21.40 -6.45
C GLN A 152 5.56 21.79 -6.93
N ALA A 153 5.40 22.31 -8.15
CA ALA A 153 4.08 22.69 -8.63
C ALA A 153 3.14 21.48 -8.76
N VAL A 154 3.67 20.31 -9.17
CA VAL A 154 2.90 19.07 -9.19
C VAL A 154 2.46 18.68 -7.76
N ALA A 155 3.37 18.76 -6.79
CA ALA A 155 3.05 18.44 -5.41
C ALA A 155 2.04 19.41 -4.78
N ASP A 156 2.15 20.71 -5.05
CA ASP A 156 1.22 21.72 -4.55
C ASP A 156 -0.19 21.53 -5.12
N LYS A 157 -0.28 21.19 -6.42
CA LYS A 157 -1.55 20.97 -7.10
C LYS A 157 -2.23 19.66 -6.69
N HIS A 158 -1.47 18.58 -6.54
CA HIS A 158 -2.04 17.23 -6.37
C HIS A 158 -1.98 16.70 -4.93
N GLY A 159 -1.05 17.21 -4.12
CA GLY A 159 -0.80 16.84 -2.72
C GLY A 159 -0.17 15.45 -2.52
N PHE A 160 -0.57 14.47 -3.33
CA PHE A 160 -0.14 13.07 -3.27
C PHE A 160 0.19 12.53 -4.66
N GLU A 161 1.13 11.60 -4.72
CA GLU A 161 1.58 10.98 -5.97
C GLU A 161 0.45 10.18 -6.65
N GLN A 162 -0.44 9.58 -5.86
CA GLN A 162 -1.58 8.83 -6.39
C GLN A 162 -2.58 9.71 -7.17
N HIS A 163 -2.77 10.96 -6.74
CA HIS A 163 -3.63 11.91 -7.44
C HIS A 163 -2.95 12.40 -8.72
N TRP A 164 -1.63 12.61 -8.68
CA TRP A 164 -0.84 12.92 -9.87
C TRP A 164 -0.94 11.79 -10.90
N VAL A 165 -0.66 10.55 -10.51
CA VAL A 165 -0.80 9.38 -11.40
C VAL A 165 -2.21 9.30 -11.96
N THR A 166 -3.24 9.42 -11.13
CA THR A 166 -4.64 9.39 -11.58
C THR A 166 -4.93 10.45 -12.66
N ALA A 167 -4.41 11.66 -12.49
CA ALA A 167 -4.61 12.76 -13.43
C ALA A 167 -3.76 12.65 -14.70
N SER A 168 -2.64 11.91 -14.64
CA SER A 168 -1.64 11.86 -15.71
C SER A 168 -1.79 10.66 -16.65
N VAL A 169 -2.61 9.67 -16.32
CA VAL A 169 -2.87 8.51 -17.20
C VAL A 169 -3.75 8.94 -18.39
N PRO A 170 -3.29 8.81 -19.64
CA PRO A 170 -4.10 9.11 -20.82
C PRO A 170 -5.35 8.24 -20.89
N GLY A 171 -6.52 8.84 -21.14
CA GLY A 171 -7.80 8.14 -21.12
C GLY A 171 -8.33 7.80 -19.73
N GLY A 172 -7.57 8.14 -18.67
CA GLY A 172 -7.94 7.93 -17.28
C GLY A 172 -7.63 6.52 -16.76
N ILE A 173 -7.72 6.37 -15.44
CA ILE A 173 -7.52 5.09 -14.76
C ILE A 173 -8.80 4.25 -14.76
N LYS A 174 -8.64 2.93 -14.61
CA LYS A 174 -9.72 2.00 -14.26
C LYS A 174 -9.63 1.64 -12.78
N PHE A 175 -10.73 1.11 -12.24
CA PHE A 175 -10.79 0.64 -10.87
C PHE A 175 -10.94 -0.87 -10.79
N TRP A 176 -10.29 -1.48 -9.80
CA TRP A 176 -10.60 -2.85 -9.44
C TRP A 176 -12.08 -3.01 -9.08
N PRO A 177 -12.67 -4.21 -9.28
CA PRO A 177 -13.96 -4.56 -8.71
C PRO A 177 -14.01 -4.21 -7.22
N HIS A 178 -15.11 -3.59 -6.79
CA HIS A 178 -15.20 -2.88 -5.51
C HIS A 178 -14.94 -3.74 -4.27
N LEU A 179 -15.13 -5.07 -4.35
CA LEU A 179 -14.87 -5.98 -3.22
C LEU A 179 -13.41 -6.40 -3.14
N TRP A 180 -12.67 -6.41 -4.25
CA TRP A 180 -11.35 -7.02 -4.30
C TRP A 180 -10.36 -6.32 -3.36
N THR A 181 -10.32 -4.99 -3.39
CA THR A 181 -9.45 -4.19 -2.52
C THR A 181 -10.25 -3.47 -1.44
N ARG A 182 -10.04 -3.85 -0.18
CA ARG A 182 -10.70 -3.25 0.99
C ARG A 182 -9.72 -2.45 1.83
N HIS A 183 -10.16 -1.29 2.31
CA HIS A 183 -9.42 -0.48 3.26
C HIS A 183 -9.63 -0.97 4.70
N PHE A 184 -8.56 -1.24 5.44
CA PHE A 184 -8.62 -1.77 6.82
C PHE A 184 -9.49 -0.92 7.76
N ARG A 185 -9.13 0.36 7.95
CA ARG A 185 -9.85 1.25 8.87
C ARG A 185 -11.32 1.50 8.53
N LEU A 186 -11.71 1.39 7.26
CA LEU A 186 -13.06 1.72 6.80
C LEU A 186 -13.97 0.48 6.71
N HIS A 187 -13.41 -0.68 6.38
CA HIS A 187 -14.21 -1.88 6.12
C HIS A 187 -13.97 -3.00 7.13
N CYS A 188 -12.82 -3.04 7.80
CA CYS A 188 -12.46 -4.12 8.72
C CYS A 188 -12.68 -3.71 10.18
N LEU A 189 -12.31 -2.48 10.54
CA LEU A 189 -12.50 -1.97 11.90
C LEU A 189 -13.99 -1.84 12.24
N PRO A 190 -14.44 -2.31 13.41
CA PRO A 190 -15.77 -2.00 13.90
C PRO A 190 -15.94 -0.49 14.13
N ALA A 191 -17.16 0.00 13.96
CA ALA A 191 -17.49 1.39 14.26
C ALA A 191 -17.16 1.72 15.73
N PHE A 192 -16.75 2.95 16.01
CA PHE A 192 -16.59 3.40 17.39
C PHE A 192 -17.96 3.43 18.10
N PRO A 193 -18.07 2.97 19.36
CA PRO A 193 -17.00 2.47 20.24
C PRO A 193 -16.78 0.94 20.18
N LEU A 194 -17.46 0.19 19.31
CA LEU A 194 -17.39 -1.28 19.25
C LEU A 194 -15.98 -1.85 19.07
N ARG A 195 -15.05 -1.10 18.46
CA ARG A 195 -13.64 -1.51 18.33
C ARG A 195 -12.91 -1.73 19.66
N TYR A 196 -13.43 -1.22 20.78
CA TYR A 196 -12.90 -1.52 22.12
C TYR A 196 -13.25 -2.92 22.61
N PHE A 197 -14.24 -3.57 21.97
CA PHE A 197 -14.81 -4.83 22.41
C PHE A 197 -14.72 -5.93 21.35
N LYS A 198 -14.53 -5.57 20.08
CA LYS A 198 -14.52 -6.51 18.95
C LYS A 198 -13.29 -6.25 18.06
N PRO A 199 -12.56 -7.30 17.65
CA PRO A 199 -11.46 -7.16 16.71
C PRO A 199 -11.96 -6.85 15.30
N ALA A 200 -11.05 -6.41 14.43
CA ALA A 200 -11.36 -6.18 13.04
C ALA A 200 -11.78 -7.49 12.35
N LYS A 201 -12.76 -7.41 11.45
CA LYS A 201 -13.25 -8.56 10.68
C LYS A 201 -12.83 -8.47 9.23
N LEU A 202 -12.54 -9.61 8.61
CA LEU A 202 -12.30 -9.68 7.19
C LEU A 202 -13.62 -9.52 6.42
N PRO A 203 -13.76 -8.53 5.52
CA PRO A 203 -14.97 -8.39 4.72
C PRO A 203 -15.11 -9.52 3.71
N ALA A 204 -16.33 -10.04 3.53
CA ALA A 204 -16.61 -11.05 2.53
C ALA A 204 -16.25 -10.55 1.11
N GLY A 205 -15.62 -11.43 0.32
CA GLY A 205 -15.17 -11.14 -1.05
C GLY A 205 -13.93 -10.26 -1.15
N ALA A 206 -13.29 -9.89 -0.03
CA ALA A 206 -12.01 -9.23 -0.04
C ALA A 206 -10.91 -10.16 -0.56
N ARG A 207 -10.04 -9.64 -1.42
CA ARG A 207 -8.84 -10.34 -1.91
C ARG A 207 -7.56 -9.72 -1.36
N ILE A 208 -7.54 -8.39 -1.27
CA ILE A 208 -6.46 -7.64 -0.64
C ILE A 208 -7.05 -6.62 0.34
N VAL A 209 -6.50 -6.56 1.55
CA VAL A 209 -6.77 -5.52 2.54
C VAL A 209 -5.58 -4.57 2.63
N THR A 210 -5.80 -3.27 2.39
CA THR A 210 -4.75 -2.23 2.43
C THR A 210 -4.80 -1.42 3.73
N PHE A 211 -3.64 -0.94 4.20
CA PHE A 211 -3.49 -0.25 5.48
C PHE A 211 -2.99 1.21 5.33
N PRO A 212 -3.58 2.02 4.41
CA PRO A 212 -3.05 3.35 4.13
C PRO A 212 -3.15 4.29 5.34
N GLY A 213 -2.02 4.91 5.67
CA GLY A 213 -1.91 5.85 6.79
C GLY A 213 -1.93 5.19 8.17
N GLY A 214 -1.72 3.87 8.24
CA GLY A 214 -1.68 3.10 9.47
C GLY A 214 -3.06 2.83 10.09
N PRO A 215 -3.12 2.02 11.17
CA PRO A 215 -2.02 1.24 11.75
C PRO A 215 -1.43 0.23 10.75
N ASN A 216 -0.17 -0.18 10.88
CA ASN A 216 0.41 -1.19 9.99
C ASN A 216 -0.02 -2.60 10.42
N PRO A 217 0.02 -3.63 9.52
CA PRO A 217 -0.35 -5.00 9.89
C PRO A 217 0.39 -5.52 11.13
N ALA A 218 1.70 -5.25 11.27
CA ALA A 218 2.48 -5.62 12.46
C ALA A 218 1.97 -4.98 13.75
N ASP A 219 1.57 -3.70 13.70
CA ASP A 219 1.03 -2.99 14.87
C ASP A 219 -0.34 -3.55 15.25
N VAL A 220 -1.19 -3.84 14.27
CA VAL A 220 -2.50 -4.44 14.50
C VAL A 220 -2.39 -5.83 15.11
N MET A 221 -1.40 -6.65 14.71
CA MET A 221 -1.14 -7.95 15.35
C MET A 221 -0.85 -7.81 16.85
N LEU A 222 -0.14 -6.74 17.23
CA LEU A 222 0.16 -6.41 18.62
C LEU A 222 -0.97 -5.66 19.34
N GLY A 223 -2.08 -5.38 18.67
CA GLY A 223 -3.18 -4.61 19.25
C GLY A 223 -2.81 -3.18 19.59
N ARG A 224 -1.94 -2.54 18.79
CA ARG A 224 -1.53 -1.14 18.95
C ARG A 224 -1.75 -0.36 17.66
N TRP A 225 -1.85 0.97 17.76
CA TRP A 225 -2.14 1.80 16.58
C TRP A 225 -0.87 2.26 15.84
N ASN A 226 0.23 2.43 16.57
CA ASN A 226 1.55 2.71 16.00
C ASN A 226 2.65 2.22 16.95
N THR A 227 3.91 2.31 16.54
CA THR A 227 5.05 1.79 17.29
C THR A 227 5.30 2.48 18.64
N GLN A 228 4.76 3.68 18.85
CA GLN A 228 4.87 4.42 20.13
C GLN A 228 3.79 4.01 21.14
N ASP A 229 2.74 3.32 20.69
CA ASP A 229 1.68 2.87 21.58
C ASP A 229 2.06 1.53 22.21
N PRO A 230 1.65 1.27 23.47
CA PRO A 230 1.94 0.01 24.12
C PRO A 230 1.22 -1.15 23.41
N PRO A 231 1.89 -2.31 23.23
CA PRO A 231 1.23 -3.51 22.72
C PRO A 231 0.19 -4.00 23.72
N HIS A 232 -0.92 -4.54 23.20
CA HIS A 232 -2.02 -5.11 23.99
C HIS A 232 -2.60 -4.16 25.05
N GLU A 233 -2.67 -2.86 24.73
CA GLU A 233 -3.22 -1.85 25.65
C GLU A 233 -4.67 -2.19 26.04
N LYS A 234 -4.97 -2.19 27.34
CA LYS A 234 -6.32 -2.47 27.81
C LYS A 234 -7.28 -1.35 27.39
N PRO A 235 -8.53 -1.66 27.03
CA PRO A 235 -9.54 -0.69 26.66
C PRO A 235 -9.65 0.52 27.60
N TRP A 236 -9.61 0.28 28.91
CA TRP A 236 -9.75 1.31 29.93
C TRP A 236 -8.51 2.19 30.10
N ASP A 237 -7.33 1.63 29.88
CA ASP A 237 -6.07 2.39 29.94
C ASP A 237 -5.99 3.37 28.78
N HIS A 238 -6.27 2.89 27.56
CA HIS A 238 -6.35 3.72 26.38
C HIS A 238 -7.40 4.84 26.50
N PHE A 239 -8.58 4.51 27.06
CA PHE A 239 -9.64 5.49 27.29
C PHE A 239 -9.21 6.58 28.29
N ARG A 240 -8.63 6.20 29.43
CA ARG A 240 -8.13 7.16 30.42
C ARG A 240 -6.99 8.03 29.87
N ALA A 241 -6.11 7.46 29.07
CA ALA A 241 -5.02 8.17 28.42
C ALA A 241 -5.52 9.35 27.57
N ALA A 242 -6.72 9.27 26.98
CA ALA A 242 -7.32 10.36 26.22
C ALA A 242 -7.55 11.65 27.04
N PHE A 243 -7.63 11.52 28.37
CA PHE A 243 -7.88 12.63 29.31
C PHE A 243 -6.63 13.03 30.09
N ALA A 244 -5.48 12.39 29.83
CA ALA A 244 -4.20 12.82 30.39
C ALA A 244 -3.80 14.21 29.88
N GLY A 245 -3.00 14.92 30.68
CA GLY A 245 -2.42 16.20 30.28
C GLY A 245 -1.59 16.06 29.00
N GLY A 246 -1.71 17.01 28.06
CA GLY A 246 -0.92 17.03 26.82
C GLY A 246 -1.55 16.36 25.59
N VAL A 247 -2.68 15.67 25.71
CA VAL A 247 -3.38 15.09 24.54
C VAL A 247 -4.12 16.17 23.74
N LYS A 248 -3.53 16.59 22.62
CA LYS A 248 -4.07 17.64 21.73
C LYS A 248 -5.33 17.22 20.95
N HIS A 249 -5.44 15.95 20.57
CA HIS A 249 -6.52 15.45 19.70
C HIS A 249 -7.26 14.27 20.32
N ARG A 250 -7.99 14.50 21.41
CA ARG A 250 -8.69 13.46 22.20
C ARG A 250 -9.60 12.55 21.35
N TRP A 251 -10.39 13.14 20.45
CA TRP A 251 -11.26 12.37 19.56
C TRP A 251 -10.49 11.48 18.59
N ARG A 252 -9.34 11.92 18.10
CA ARG A 252 -8.47 11.10 17.25
C ARG A 252 -7.89 9.95 18.08
N HIS A 253 -7.39 10.25 19.27
CA HIS A 253 -6.88 9.26 20.23
C HIS A 253 -7.92 8.17 20.53
N LEU A 254 -9.11 8.53 21.00
CA LEU A 254 -10.20 7.57 21.27
C LEU A 254 -10.59 6.74 20.04
N ARG A 255 -10.38 7.29 18.84
CA ARG A 255 -10.63 6.60 17.58
C ARG A 255 -9.43 5.81 17.05
N SER A 256 -8.29 5.83 17.72
CA SER A 256 -7.06 5.11 17.38
C SER A 256 -6.87 3.88 18.27
N TYR A 257 -7.94 3.11 18.49
CA TYR A 257 -7.86 1.85 19.22
C TYR A 257 -8.11 0.66 18.29
N VAL A 258 -7.35 -0.42 18.48
CA VAL A 258 -7.51 -1.66 17.72
C VAL A 258 -7.17 -2.86 18.61
N LEU A 259 -8.01 -3.88 18.58
CA LEU A 259 -7.71 -5.16 19.22
C LEU A 259 -6.86 -6.05 18.28
N PRO A 260 -6.02 -6.94 18.82
CA PRO A 260 -5.34 -7.96 18.03
C PRO A 260 -6.33 -8.66 17.10
N THR A 261 -5.97 -8.73 15.81
CA THR A 261 -6.90 -9.14 14.76
C THR A 261 -6.55 -10.57 14.29
N PRO A 262 -7.36 -11.59 14.63
CA PRO A 262 -6.98 -13.00 14.43
C PRO A 262 -6.72 -13.39 12.98
N TRP A 263 -7.43 -12.81 12.01
CA TRP A 263 -7.19 -13.16 10.61
C TRP A 263 -5.83 -12.66 10.09
N LEU A 264 -5.24 -11.62 10.71
CA LEU A 264 -3.91 -11.16 10.30
C LEU A 264 -2.82 -12.19 10.61
N THR A 265 -2.94 -12.92 11.72
CA THR A 265 -1.96 -13.96 12.07
C THR A 265 -2.02 -15.17 11.13
N GLN A 266 -3.11 -15.31 10.37
CA GLN A 266 -3.30 -16.37 9.38
C GLN A 266 -2.86 -15.94 7.98
N HIS A 267 -3.13 -14.69 7.62
CA HIS A 267 -2.92 -14.21 6.25
C HIS A 267 -1.60 -13.45 6.07
N TRP A 268 -1.15 -12.67 7.05
CA TRP A 268 0.06 -11.85 6.95
C TRP A 268 1.30 -12.58 7.49
N VAL A 269 1.56 -13.73 6.88
CA VAL A 269 2.68 -14.62 7.21
C VAL A 269 3.53 -14.89 5.98
N GLU A 270 4.78 -15.28 6.21
CA GLU A 270 5.65 -15.79 5.14
C GLU A 270 5.20 -17.16 4.65
#